data_AF-A0A2T2ZUK3-F1
#
_entry.id   AF-A0A2T2ZUK3-F1
#
_cell.length_a   1.000
_cell.length_b   1.000
_cell.length_c   1.000
_cell.angle_alpha   90.00
_cell.angle_beta   90.00
_cell.angle_gamma   90.00
#
_symmetry.space_group_name_H-M   'P 1'
#
loop_
_entity.id
_entity.type
_entity.pdbx_description
1 polymer ?
#
loop_
_entity_poly.entity_id
_entity_poly.type
_entity_poly.pdbx_seq_one_letter_code
_entity_poly.pdbx_strand_id
1 'polypeptide(L)'
;WATEALATLFVLIRLYSRFRSHRRLFWDDAFVIFAWILTFVTAFLWQWQAPPMYWILDVDAGRAPPTADIYEKQILWLKVSLTVEIFFYTGLTAVKLSILFFFRRLGDNIHRFKLYWWPVTLFVLAIWFACLGNVQYHCEIGTVQQLDTRYCTTEAASQFTSVTLIVNAALDVLSDFMIIMIPVWLLWKVQMHIKRKLALIGLFSLSLVTMAVAIARAADLSATMWSNGTHDPTYLWLWSAIEPCIGML
;
A
#
# COMPACT_ATOMS: atom_id res chain seq x y z
N TRP A 1 -2.14 15.63 2.25
CA TRP A 1 -1.44 16.60 1.37
C TRP A 1 0.07 16.69 1.59
N ALA A 2 0.59 16.81 2.81
CA ALA A 2 2.04 16.97 3.02
C ALA A 2 2.87 15.79 2.47
N THR A 3 2.46 14.55 2.75
CA THR A 3 3.11 13.32 2.23
C THR A 3 3.06 13.25 0.70
N GLU A 4 1.92 13.57 0.11
CA GLU A 4 1.75 13.60 -1.36
C GLU A 4 2.60 14.68 -2.03
N ALA A 5 2.74 15.85 -1.40
CA ALA A 5 3.60 16.91 -1.92
C ALA A 5 5.07 16.46 -1.95
N LEU A 6 5.52 15.77 -0.89
CA LEU A 6 6.85 15.16 -0.84
C LEU A 6 7.01 14.07 -1.90
N ALA A 7 6.08 13.11 -2.00
CA ALA A 7 6.12 12.06 -3.00
C ALA A 7 6.17 12.63 -4.43
N THR A 8 5.32 13.63 -4.72
CA THR A 8 5.29 14.32 -6.02
C THR A 8 6.63 14.99 -6.33
N LEU A 9 7.23 15.68 -5.36
CA LEU A 9 8.53 16.31 -5.54
C LEU A 9 9.61 15.27 -5.88
N PHE A 10 9.65 14.15 -5.18
CA PHE A 10 10.61 13.07 -5.44
C PHE A 10 10.43 12.43 -6.81
N VAL A 11 9.20 12.15 -7.21
CA VAL A 11 8.89 11.62 -8.55
C VAL A 11 9.33 12.61 -9.63
N LEU A 12 9.06 13.91 -9.46
CA LEU A 12 9.49 14.94 -10.40
C LEU A 12 11.03 15.04 -10.49
N ILE A 13 11.73 15.01 -9.35
CA ILE A 13 13.21 15.00 -9.32
C ILE A 13 13.75 13.77 -10.03
N ARG A 14 13.15 12.59 -9.79
CA ARG A 14 13.53 11.33 -10.43
C ARG A 14 13.36 11.41 -11.95
N LEU A 15 12.21 11.88 -12.41
CA LEU A 15 11.94 12.05 -13.85
C LEU A 15 12.89 13.07 -14.47
N TYR A 16 13.09 14.22 -13.85
CA TYR A 16 14.03 15.24 -14.33
C TYR A 16 15.46 14.71 -14.45
N SER A 17 15.96 14.01 -13.42
CA SER A 17 17.28 13.37 -13.41
C SER A 17 17.41 12.34 -14.54
N ARG A 18 16.37 11.54 -14.77
CA ARG A 18 16.32 10.54 -15.86
C ARG A 18 16.31 11.17 -17.24
N PHE A 19 15.48 12.18 -17.47
CA PHE A 19 15.42 12.90 -18.74
C PHE A 19 16.77 13.56 -19.05
N ARG A 20 17.42 14.16 -18.05
CA ARG A 20 18.73 14.81 -18.23
C ARG A 20 19.87 13.83 -18.46
N SER A 21 19.88 12.68 -17.78
CA SER A 21 21.02 11.76 -17.81
C SER A 21 20.90 10.65 -18.87
N HIS A 22 19.73 10.04 -19.04
CA HIS A 22 19.57 8.81 -19.84
C HIS A 22 18.64 8.96 -21.05
N ARG A 23 17.81 10.02 -21.11
CA ARG A 23 16.82 10.29 -22.19
C ARG A 23 15.90 9.11 -22.53
N ARG A 24 15.72 8.14 -21.62
CA ARG A 24 14.84 6.98 -21.78
C ARG A 24 14.17 6.66 -20.45
N LEU A 25 12.88 6.34 -20.52
CA LEU A 25 12.10 5.83 -19.39
C LEU A 25 12.24 4.31 -19.35
N PHE A 26 12.33 3.77 -18.14
CA PHE A 26 12.40 2.34 -17.89
C PHE A 26 11.16 1.85 -17.16
N TRP A 27 10.97 0.53 -17.14
CA TRP A 27 9.88 -0.10 -16.39
C TRP A 27 9.89 0.27 -14.90
N ASP A 28 11.07 0.46 -14.28
CA ASP A 28 11.14 0.93 -12.89
C ASP A 28 10.50 2.31 -12.71
N ASP A 29 10.69 3.23 -13.66
CA ASP A 29 10.10 4.56 -13.58
C ASP A 29 8.58 4.53 -13.88
N ALA A 30 8.14 3.68 -14.80
CA ALA A 30 6.71 3.51 -15.12
C ALA A 30 5.89 3.01 -13.92
N PHE A 31 6.40 2.03 -13.16
CA PHE A 31 5.73 1.53 -11.97
C PHE A 31 5.66 2.56 -10.84
N VAL A 32 6.69 3.41 -10.67
CA VAL A 32 6.66 4.50 -9.67
C VAL A 32 5.66 5.58 -10.07
N ILE A 33 5.61 5.98 -11.34
CA ILE A 33 4.59 6.93 -11.82
C ILE A 33 3.19 6.35 -11.60
N PHE A 34 2.99 5.07 -11.91
CA PHE A 34 1.71 4.42 -11.71
C PHE A 34 1.31 4.40 -10.23
N ALA A 35 2.23 4.03 -9.32
CA ALA A 35 2.00 4.10 -7.88
C ALA A 35 1.63 5.53 -7.44
N TRP A 36 2.34 6.54 -7.92
CA TRP A 36 2.09 7.95 -7.60
C TRP A 36 0.70 8.43 -8.06
N ILE A 37 0.24 8.01 -9.25
CA ILE A 37 -1.12 8.32 -9.71
C ILE A 37 -2.15 7.72 -8.75
N LEU A 38 -1.94 6.46 -8.33
CA LEU A 38 -2.86 5.80 -7.40
C LEU A 38 -2.90 6.51 -6.04
N THR A 39 -1.75 6.87 -5.46
CA THR A 39 -1.73 7.60 -4.17
C THR A 39 -2.36 8.98 -4.28
N PHE A 40 -2.12 9.69 -5.38
CA PHE A 40 -2.72 10.99 -5.63
C PHE A 40 -4.26 10.92 -5.70
N VAL A 41 -4.80 9.91 -6.39
CA VAL A 41 -6.26 9.69 -6.43
C VAL A 41 -6.79 9.30 -5.06
N THR A 42 -6.11 8.43 -4.32
CA THR A 42 -6.47 8.08 -2.94
C THR A 42 -6.52 9.31 -2.03
N ALA A 43 -5.54 10.21 -2.11
CA ALA A 43 -5.53 11.44 -1.33
C ALA A 43 -6.68 12.39 -1.67
N PHE A 44 -7.05 12.48 -2.95
CA PHE A 44 -8.21 13.23 -3.39
C PHE A 44 -9.52 12.63 -2.85
N LEU A 45 -9.70 11.31 -2.99
CA LEU A 45 -10.86 10.59 -2.48
C LEU A 45 -11.02 10.76 -0.96
N TRP A 46 -9.91 10.75 -0.22
CA TRP A 46 -9.92 11.00 1.22
C TRP A 46 -10.36 12.40 1.57
N GLN A 47 -9.82 13.42 0.90
CA GLN A 47 -10.20 14.81 1.16
C GLN A 47 -11.68 15.05 0.85
N TRP A 48 -12.19 14.41 -0.20
CA TRP A 48 -13.59 14.51 -0.60
C TRP A 48 -14.54 13.78 0.36
N GLN A 49 -14.15 12.59 0.83
CA GLN A 49 -14.99 11.73 1.69
C GLN A 49 -14.82 12.01 3.20
N ALA A 50 -13.83 12.81 3.61
CA ALA A 50 -13.60 13.12 5.02
C ALA A 50 -14.83 13.76 5.72
N PRO A 51 -15.50 14.80 5.16
CA PRO A 51 -16.67 15.39 5.81
C PRO A 51 -17.83 14.40 6.08
N PRO A 52 -18.31 13.61 5.10
CA PRO A 52 -19.36 12.63 5.36
C PRO A 52 -18.90 11.50 6.29
N MET A 53 -17.63 11.09 6.25
CA MET A 53 -17.09 10.10 7.18
C MET A 53 -17.16 10.57 8.63
N TYR A 54 -16.66 11.77 8.94
CA TYR A 54 -16.71 12.32 10.29
C TYR A 54 -18.14 12.53 10.78
N TRP A 55 -19.04 12.94 9.89
CA TRP A 55 -20.46 13.07 10.23
C TRP A 55 -21.10 11.71 10.59
N ILE A 56 -20.82 10.63 9.83
CA ILE A 56 -21.30 9.28 10.16
C ILE A 56 -20.76 8.84 11.53
N LEU A 57 -19.47 9.05 11.79
CA LEU A 57 -18.84 8.72 13.09
C LEU A 57 -19.48 9.50 14.25
N ASP A 58 -19.84 10.77 14.05
CA ASP A 58 -20.52 11.59 15.06
C ASP A 58 -21.98 11.14 15.29
N VAL A 59 -22.68 10.67 14.26
CA VAL A 59 -24.02 10.08 14.41
C VAL A 59 -23.93 8.77 15.21
N ASP A 60 -22.98 7.89 14.88
CA ASP A 60 -22.75 6.62 15.61
C ASP A 60 -22.35 6.87 17.07
N ALA A 61 -21.60 7.94 17.34
CA ALA A 61 -21.23 8.36 18.69
C ALA A 61 -22.35 9.11 19.44
N GLY A 62 -23.52 9.30 18.82
CA GLY A 62 -24.66 10.03 19.41
C GLY A 62 -24.46 11.54 19.54
N ARG A 63 -23.48 12.12 18.84
CA ARG A 63 -23.16 13.56 18.85
C ARG A 63 -23.89 14.35 17.76
N ALA A 64 -24.45 13.68 16.75
CA ALA A 64 -25.23 14.29 15.67
C ALA A 64 -26.54 13.51 15.42
N PRO A 65 -27.63 14.19 15.01
CA PRO A 65 -28.89 13.52 14.69
C PRO A 65 -28.80 12.79 13.34
N PRO A 66 -29.35 11.56 13.22
CA PRO A 66 -29.40 10.85 11.95
C PRO A 66 -30.37 11.55 10.98
N THR A 67 -29.93 11.75 9.74
CA THR A 67 -30.76 12.24 8.63
C THR A 67 -31.19 11.10 7.72
N ALA A 68 -32.26 11.32 6.92
CA ALA A 68 -32.83 10.30 6.05
C ALA A 68 -31.86 9.77 4.96
N ASP A 69 -30.80 10.53 4.65
CA ASP A 69 -29.77 10.20 3.66
C ASP A 69 -28.56 9.43 4.23
N ILE A 70 -28.62 9.00 5.50
CA ILE A 70 -27.50 8.30 6.17
C ILE A 70 -27.04 7.05 5.41
N TYR A 71 -27.98 6.24 4.91
CA TYR A 71 -27.68 5.01 4.18
C TYR A 71 -27.01 5.27 2.83
N GLU A 72 -27.41 6.33 2.13
CA GLU A 72 -26.79 6.70 0.85
C GLU A 72 -25.34 7.16 1.07
N LYS A 73 -25.09 7.97 2.12
CA LYS A 73 -23.74 8.39 2.48
C LYS A 73 -22.86 7.21 2.92
N GLN A 74 -23.43 6.26 3.66
CA GLN A 74 -22.73 5.06 4.11
C GLN A 74 -22.34 4.14 2.94
N ILE A 75 -23.26 3.88 2.00
CA ILE A 75 -22.95 3.09 0.79
C ILE A 75 -21.87 3.77 -0.06
N LEU A 76 -21.96 5.09 -0.21
CA LEU A 76 -20.93 5.83 -0.94
C LEU A 76 -19.57 5.72 -0.23
N TRP A 77 -19.55 5.86 1.09
CA TRP A 77 -18.34 5.73 1.90
C TRP A 77 -17.67 4.36 1.73
N LEU A 78 -18.43 3.26 1.81
CA LEU A 78 -17.92 1.90 1.61
C LEU A 78 -17.33 1.71 0.21
N LYS A 79 -18.03 2.14 -0.85
CA LYS A 79 -17.52 2.05 -2.23
C LYS A 79 -16.19 2.80 -2.40
N VAL A 80 -16.06 3.98 -1.79
CA VAL A 80 -14.82 4.75 -1.81
C VAL A 80 -13.73 4.04 -1.00
N SER A 81 -14.07 3.52 0.19
CA SER A 81 -13.15 2.75 1.05
C SER A 81 -12.55 1.56 0.30
N LEU A 82 -13.40 0.76 -0.36
CA LEU A 82 -12.97 -0.35 -1.22
C LEU A 82 -12.02 0.11 -2.34
N THR A 83 -12.34 1.22 -3.00
CA THR A 83 -11.51 1.76 -4.07
C THR A 83 -10.13 2.15 -3.53
N VAL A 84 -10.08 2.80 -2.37
CA VAL A 84 -8.86 3.20 -1.69
C VAL A 84 -8.03 1.98 -1.27
N GLU A 85 -8.66 0.93 -0.73
CA GLU A 85 -7.98 -0.31 -0.35
C GLU A 85 -7.34 -1.02 -1.55
N ILE A 86 -8.05 -1.10 -2.68
CA ILE A 86 -7.51 -1.68 -3.92
C ILE A 86 -6.32 -0.85 -4.42
N PHE A 87 -6.43 0.48 -4.41
CA PHE A 87 -5.35 1.38 -4.83
C PHE A 87 -4.15 1.29 -3.92
N PHE A 88 -4.38 1.13 -2.63
CA PHE A 88 -3.35 0.96 -1.63
C PHE A 88 -2.51 -0.30 -1.90
N TYR A 89 -3.13 -1.48 -2.00
CA TYR A 89 -2.41 -2.73 -2.27
C TYR A 89 -1.71 -2.72 -3.63
N THR A 90 -2.36 -2.13 -4.63
CA THR A 90 -1.79 -2.02 -5.98
C THR A 90 -0.62 -1.04 -6.01
N GLY A 91 -0.70 0.08 -5.30
CA GLY A 91 0.37 1.07 -5.18
C GLY A 91 1.61 0.48 -4.51
N LEU A 92 1.46 -0.21 -3.37
CA LEU A 92 2.58 -0.89 -2.70
C LEU A 92 3.24 -1.93 -3.61
N THR A 93 2.44 -2.74 -4.28
CA THR A 93 2.97 -3.76 -5.21
C THR A 93 3.70 -3.11 -6.38
N ALA A 94 3.18 -2.01 -6.93
CA ALA A 94 3.84 -1.26 -7.99
C ALA A 94 5.22 -0.72 -7.54
N VAL A 95 5.33 -0.17 -6.32
CA VAL A 95 6.62 0.25 -5.75
C VAL A 95 7.59 -0.93 -5.65
N LYS A 96 7.16 -2.08 -5.12
CA LYS A 96 7.98 -3.29 -5.01
C LYS A 96 8.44 -3.80 -6.37
N LEU A 97 7.55 -3.79 -7.37
CA LEU A 97 7.88 -4.13 -8.75
C LEU A 97 8.89 -3.15 -9.34
N SER A 98 8.78 -1.85 -9.08
CA SER A 98 9.80 -0.87 -9.52
C SER A 98 11.19 -1.23 -9.00
N ILE A 99 11.31 -1.53 -7.71
CA ILE A 99 12.58 -1.93 -7.08
C ILE A 99 13.10 -3.24 -7.70
N LEU A 100 12.22 -4.24 -7.91
CA LEU A 100 12.59 -5.50 -8.55
C LEU A 100 13.07 -5.31 -9.99
N PHE A 101 12.39 -4.50 -10.80
CA PHE A 101 12.82 -4.20 -12.17
C PHE A 101 14.12 -3.40 -12.20
N PHE A 102 14.32 -2.51 -11.23
CA PHE A 102 15.60 -1.82 -11.05
C PHE A 102 16.74 -2.82 -10.79
N PHE A 103 16.54 -3.79 -9.89
CA PHE A 103 17.54 -4.83 -9.64
C PHE A 103 17.76 -5.75 -10.84
N ARG A 104 16.69 -6.08 -11.58
CA ARG A 104 16.80 -6.83 -12.84
C ARG A 104 17.72 -6.15 -13.84
N ARG A 105 17.59 -4.83 -14.00
CA ARG A 105 18.48 -4.06 -14.87
C ARG A 105 19.92 -4.06 -14.37
N LEU A 106 20.12 -3.98 -13.05
CA LEU A 106 21.46 -3.98 -12.46
C LEU A 106 22.17 -5.34 -12.60
N GLY A 107 21.41 -6.42 -12.50
CA GLY A 107 21.88 -7.81 -12.56
C GLY A 107 21.83 -8.46 -13.95
N ASP A 108 21.49 -7.74 -15.02
CA ASP A 108 21.22 -8.33 -16.33
C ASP A 108 22.40 -9.12 -16.93
N ASN A 109 23.63 -8.73 -16.57
CA ASN A 109 24.86 -9.40 -17.01
C ASN A 109 25.14 -10.74 -16.28
N ILE A 110 24.35 -11.12 -15.27
CA ILE A 110 24.59 -12.30 -14.44
C ILE A 110 23.47 -13.31 -14.66
N HIS A 111 23.75 -14.39 -15.40
CA HIS A 111 22.74 -15.39 -15.75
C HIS A 111 22.02 -16.00 -14.54
N ARG A 112 22.74 -16.24 -13.43
CA ARG A 112 22.15 -16.77 -12.19
C ARG A 112 21.22 -15.78 -11.48
N PHE A 113 21.31 -14.47 -11.76
CA PHE A 113 20.46 -13.46 -11.13
C PHE A 113 18.98 -13.66 -11.52
N LYS A 114 18.72 -14.00 -12.79
CA LYS A 114 17.36 -14.21 -13.30
C LYS A 114 16.64 -15.38 -12.61
N LEU A 115 17.39 -16.39 -12.16
CA LEU A 115 16.87 -17.55 -11.43
C LEU A 115 16.32 -17.18 -10.05
N TYR A 116 16.95 -16.24 -9.34
CA TYR A 116 16.47 -15.78 -8.03
C TYR A 116 15.41 -14.67 -8.15
N TRP A 117 15.49 -13.84 -9.18
CA TRP A 117 14.56 -12.74 -9.39
C TRP A 117 13.12 -13.22 -9.68
N TRP A 118 12.96 -14.28 -10.48
CA TRP A 118 11.63 -14.79 -10.86
C TRP A 118 10.81 -15.28 -9.67
N PRO A 119 11.31 -16.15 -8.77
CA PRO A 119 10.57 -16.58 -7.59
C PRO A 119 10.13 -15.42 -6.70
N VAL A 120 10.99 -14.44 -6.45
CA VAL A 120 10.61 -13.27 -5.62
C VAL A 120 9.54 -12.43 -6.30
N THR A 121 9.66 -12.20 -7.61
CA THR A 121 8.65 -11.43 -8.36
C THR A 121 7.30 -12.14 -8.38
N LEU A 122 7.30 -13.47 -8.60
CA LEU A 122 6.07 -14.27 -8.56
C LEU A 122 5.46 -14.28 -7.17
N PHE A 123 6.28 -14.34 -6.11
CA PHE A 123 5.82 -14.27 -4.73
C PHE A 123 5.16 -12.92 -4.41
N VAL A 124 5.78 -11.80 -4.81
CA VAL A 124 5.19 -10.46 -4.65
C VAL A 124 3.85 -10.34 -5.39
N LEU A 125 3.77 -10.84 -6.62
CA LEU A 125 2.51 -10.85 -7.38
C LEU A 125 1.45 -11.76 -6.75
N ALA A 126 1.85 -12.92 -6.22
CA ALA A 126 0.94 -13.83 -5.54
C ALA A 126 0.36 -13.20 -4.26
N ILE A 127 1.17 -12.48 -3.49
CA ILE A 127 0.69 -11.70 -2.34
C ILE A 127 -0.31 -10.64 -2.79
N TRP A 128 -0.02 -9.90 -3.87
CA TRP A 128 -0.96 -8.90 -4.39
C TRP A 128 -2.32 -9.50 -4.76
N PHE A 129 -2.35 -10.62 -5.49
CA PHE A 129 -3.59 -11.33 -5.81
C PHE A 129 -4.29 -11.85 -4.56
N ALA A 130 -3.55 -12.34 -3.57
CA ALA A 130 -4.11 -12.79 -2.30
C ALA A 130 -4.73 -11.62 -1.52
N CYS A 131 -4.05 -10.48 -1.41
CA CYS A 131 -4.57 -9.28 -0.75
C CYS A 131 -5.88 -8.83 -1.42
N LEU A 132 -5.91 -8.75 -2.76
CA LEU A 132 -7.13 -8.41 -3.51
C LEU A 132 -8.25 -9.44 -3.35
N GLY A 133 -7.91 -10.73 -3.25
CA GLY A 133 -8.90 -11.81 -3.08
C GLY A 133 -9.49 -11.89 -1.67
N ASN A 134 -8.76 -11.44 -0.65
CA ASN A 134 -9.21 -11.45 0.74
C ASN A 134 -10.06 -10.22 1.12
N VAL A 135 -10.20 -9.24 0.21
CA VAL A 135 -11.10 -8.10 0.42
C VAL A 135 -12.55 -8.59 0.53
N GLN A 136 -13.28 -8.12 1.54
CA GLN A 136 -14.67 -8.49 1.79
C GLN A 136 -15.64 -7.72 0.87
N TYR A 137 -15.59 -7.98 -0.44
CA TYR A 137 -16.44 -7.32 -1.45
C TYR A 137 -17.94 -7.34 -1.11
N HIS A 138 -18.41 -8.37 -0.39
CA HIS A 138 -19.82 -8.48 -0.01
C HIS A 138 -20.25 -7.43 1.02
N CYS A 139 -19.35 -7.03 1.93
CA CYS A 139 -19.62 -6.02 2.94
C CYS A 139 -19.39 -4.60 2.41
N GLU A 140 -18.54 -4.43 1.40
CA GLU A 140 -18.22 -3.12 0.80
C GLU A 140 -19.14 -2.73 -0.38
N ILE A 141 -19.70 -3.70 -1.11
CA ILE A 141 -20.57 -3.47 -2.29
C ILE A 141 -22.05 -3.79 -2.01
N GLY A 142 -22.36 -4.31 -0.81
CA GLY A 142 -23.69 -4.77 -0.43
C GLY A 142 -24.79 -3.70 -0.58
N THR A 143 -26.00 -4.15 -0.92
CA THR A 143 -27.21 -3.30 -0.88
C THR A 143 -27.61 -2.97 0.57
N VAL A 144 -28.45 -1.95 0.79
CA VAL A 144 -28.90 -1.53 2.14
C VAL A 144 -29.39 -2.72 3.00
N GLN A 145 -30.09 -3.67 2.38
CA GLN A 145 -30.59 -4.88 3.05
C GLN A 145 -29.49 -5.89 3.44
N GLN A 146 -28.37 -5.91 2.72
CA GLN A 146 -27.20 -6.75 3.02
C GLN A 146 -26.26 -6.09 4.04
N LEU A 147 -26.27 -4.76 4.12
CA LEU A 147 -25.62 -4.00 5.18
C LEU A 147 -26.35 -4.16 6.52
N ASP A 148 -27.68 -4.27 6.47
CA ASP A 148 -28.53 -4.52 7.65
C ASP A 148 -28.56 -6.01 8.06
N THR A 149 -28.13 -6.93 7.18
CA THR A 149 -27.86 -8.29 7.64
C THR A 149 -26.65 -8.28 8.58
N ARG A 150 -26.90 -8.60 9.85
CA ARG A 150 -25.94 -8.75 10.97
C ARG A 150 -24.64 -9.51 10.68
N TYR A 151 -24.48 -10.10 9.50
CA TYR A 151 -23.31 -10.83 9.04
C TYR A 151 -22.04 -9.98 9.03
N CYS A 152 -22.07 -8.76 8.47
CA CYS A 152 -20.88 -7.88 8.43
C CYS A 152 -20.54 -7.29 9.81
N THR A 153 -21.47 -7.31 10.77
CA THR A 153 -21.25 -6.93 12.17
C THR A 153 -21.03 -8.14 13.09
N THR A 154 -20.94 -9.36 12.55
CA THR A 154 -20.75 -10.56 13.37
C THR A 154 -19.29 -10.63 13.81
N GLU A 155 -19.05 -11.09 15.04
CA GLU A 155 -17.71 -11.30 15.60
C GLU A 155 -16.81 -12.13 14.68
N ALA A 156 -17.36 -13.13 13.98
CA ALA A 156 -16.64 -13.94 13.01
C ALA A 156 -16.12 -13.14 11.78
N ALA A 157 -16.90 -12.19 11.27
CA ALA A 157 -16.49 -11.35 10.15
C ALA A 157 -15.40 -10.35 10.58
N SER A 158 -15.55 -9.78 11.78
CA SER A 158 -14.56 -8.87 12.38
C SER A 158 -13.23 -9.57 12.67
N GLN A 159 -13.29 -10.81 13.20
CA GLN A 159 -12.11 -11.63 13.43
C GLN A 159 -11.42 -12.00 12.11
N PHE A 160 -12.17 -12.34 11.07
CA PHE A 160 -11.60 -12.64 9.75
C PHE A 160 -10.82 -11.44 9.19
N THR A 161 -11.37 -10.23 9.28
CA THR A 161 -10.70 -9.00 8.82
C THR A 161 -9.43 -8.74 9.62
N SER A 162 -9.48 -8.90 10.94
CA SER A 162 -8.32 -8.68 11.83
C SER A 162 -7.18 -9.67 11.52
N VAL A 163 -7.50 -10.96 11.38
CA VAL A 163 -6.52 -12.00 11.04
C VAL A 163 -5.94 -11.75 9.65
N THR A 164 -6.79 -11.41 8.68
CA THR A 164 -6.37 -11.08 7.31
C THR A 164 -5.40 -9.90 7.28
N LEU A 165 -5.67 -8.84 8.05
CA LEU A 165 -4.78 -7.68 8.13
C LEU A 165 -3.40 -8.04 8.70
N ILE A 166 -3.35 -8.84 9.76
CA ILE A 166 -2.09 -9.30 10.36
C ILE A 166 -1.31 -10.18 9.39
N VAL A 167 -2.00 -11.12 8.72
CA VAL A 167 -1.38 -12.01 7.72
C VAL A 167 -0.86 -11.20 6.53
N ASN A 168 -1.64 -10.25 6.01
CA ASN A 168 -1.23 -9.36 4.92
C ASN A 168 -0.01 -8.54 5.33
N ALA A 169 0.02 -7.98 6.54
CA ALA A 169 1.18 -7.24 7.04
C ALA A 169 2.43 -8.14 7.17
N ALA A 170 2.28 -9.37 7.68
CA ALA A 170 3.38 -10.31 7.80
C ALA A 170 3.94 -10.74 6.42
N LEU A 171 3.06 -10.99 5.45
CA LEU A 171 3.44 -11.29 4.08
C LEU A 171 4.13 -10.09 3.40
N ASP A 172 3.66 -8.88 3.69
CA ASP A 172 4.24 -7.65 3.17
C ASP A 172 5.69 -7.47 3.66
N VAL A 173 5.91 -7.61 4.98
CA VAL A 173 7.25 -7.60 5.61
C VAL A 173 8.15 -8.71 5.05
N LEU A 174 7.61 -9.92 4.89
CA LEU A 174 8.36 -11.04 4.31
C LEU A 174 8.79 -10.75 2.88
N SER A 175 7.91 -10.15 2.07
CA SER A 175 8.23 -9.80 0.69
C SER A 175 9.34 -8.73 0.62
N ASP A 176 9.33 -7.74 1.52
CA ASP A 176 10.37 -6.71 1.60
C ASP A 176 11.72 -7.31 1.98
N PHE A 177 11.72 -8.22 2.96
CA PHE A 177 12.91 -8.97 3.32
C PHE A 177 13.49 -9.75 2.13
N MET A 178 12.64 -10.43 1.34
CA MET A 178 13.07 -11.15 0.15
C MET A 178 13.64 -10.22 -0.93
N ILE A 179 13.03 -9.05 -1.14
CA ILE A 179 13.52 -8.03 -2.09
C ILE A 179 14.90 -7.52 -1.66
N ILE A 180 15.09 -7.24 -0.37
CA ILE A 180 16.35 -6.80 0.24
C ILE A 180 17.46 -7.85 0.08
N MET A 181 17.14 -9.13 0.19
CA MET A 181 18.14 -10.21 0.11
C MET A 181 18.76 -10.35 -1.29
N ILE A 182 18.04 -9.97 -2.36
CA ILE A 182 18.53 -10.03 -3.75
C ILE A 182 19.84 -9.25 -3.95
N PRO A 183 19.92 -7.94 -3.67
CA PRO A 183 21.14 -7.16 -3.86
C PRO A 183 22.24 -7.54 -2.87
N VAL A 184 21.92 -8.01 -1.66
CA VAL A 184 22.93 -8.47 -0.68
C VAL A 184 23.71 -9.65 -1.24
N TRP A 185 23.00 -10.63 -1.81
CA TRP A 185 23.64 -11.78 -2.45
C TRP A 185 24.46 -11.38 -3.69
N LEU A 186 23.97 -10.41 -4.45
CA LEU A 186 24.67 -9.85 -5.61
C LEU A 186 25.99 -9.16 -5.22
N LEU A 187 25.96 -8.38 -4.13
CA LEU A 187 27.12 -7.64 -3.62
C LEU A 187 28.22 -8.57 -3.09
N TRP A 188 27.87 -9.71 -2.51
CA TRP A 188 28.86 -10.67 -2.03
C TRP A 188 29.69 -11.34 -3.14
N LYS A 189 29.18 -11.39 -4.37
CA LYS A 189 29.88 -12.05 -5.48
C LYS A 189 30.57 -11.11 -6.45
N VAL A 190 30.30 -9.79 -6.40
CA VAL A 190 30.70 -8.87 -7.48
C VAL A 190 31.32 -7.58 -6.94
N GLN A 191 32.55 -7.28 -7.40
CA GLN A 191 33.24 -6.01 -7.21
C GLN A 191 32.49 -4.89 -7.97
N MET A 192 31.50 -4.28 -7.32
CA MET A 192 30.66 -3.23 -7.91
C MET A 192 31.31 -1.84 -7.80
N HIS A 193 31.17 -1.03 -8.85
CA HIS A 193 31.57 0.38 -8.85
C HIS A 193 30.79 1.19 -7.80
N ILE A 194 31.43 2.15 -7.13
CA ILE A 194 30.91 2.91 -5.98
C ILE A 194 29.49 3.51 -6.22
N LYS A 195 29.19 3.98 -7.44
CA LYS A 195 27.88 4.53 -7.80
C LYS A 195 26.74 3.51 -7.65
N ARG A 196 26.99 2.25 -8.02
CA ARG A 196 26.01 1.15 -7.88
C ARG A 196 25.86 0.77 -6.41
N LYS A 197 26.97 0.75 -5.66
CA LYS A 197 26.96 0.49 -4.21
C LYS A 197 26.11 1.52 -3.46
N LEU A 198 26.22 2.80 -3.80
CA LEU A 198 25.42 3.86 -3.15
C LEU A 198 23.92 3.73 -3.47
N ALA A 199 23.56 3.43 -4.72
CA ALA A 199 22.17 3.18 -5.09
C ALA A 199 21.56 1.97 -4.35
N LEU A 200 22.35 0.92 -4.15
CA LEU A 200 21.93 -0.26 -3.38
C LEU A 200 21.72 0.05 -1.90
N ILE A 201 22.59 0.86 -1.30
CA ILE A 201 22.44 1.30 0.10
C ILE A 201 21.17 2.15 0.27
N GLY A 202 20.91 3.08 -0.66
CA GLY A 202 19.69 3.90 -0.64
C GLY A 202 18.43 3.05 -0.70
N LEU A 203 18.36 2.10 -1.65
CA LEU A 203 17.21 1.20 -1.80
C LEU A 203 17.05 0.26 -0.59
N PHE A 204 18.15 -0.24 -0.03
CA PHE A 204 18.11 -1.05 1.18
C PHE A 204 17.53 -0.28 2.36
N SER A 205 17.96 0.97 2.55
CA SER A 205 17.43 1.86 3.59
C SER A 205 15.93 2.12 3.37
N LEU A 206 15.51 2.36 2.13
CA LEU A 206 14.10 2.59 1.80
C LEU A 206 13.23 1.37 2.10
N SER A 207 13.69 0.18 1.72
CA SER A 207 12.98 -1.08 2.01
C SER A 207 12.90 -1.37 3.52
N LEU A 208 13.91 -0.99 4.31
CA LEU A 208 13.84 -1.09 5.77
C LEU A 208 12.84 -0.11 6.38
N VAL A 209 12.79 1.14 5.88
CA VAL A 209 11.85 2.15 6.37
C VAL A 209 10.42 1.73 6.05
N THR A 210 10.13 1.28 4.82
CA THR A 210 8.80 0.78 4.43
C THR A 210 8.37 -0.42 5.27
N MET A 211 9.28 -1.36 5.52
CA MET A 211 9.03 -2.49 6.43
C MET A 211 8.69 -2.03 7.87
N ALA A 212 9.42 -1.05 8.40
CA ALA A 212 9.14 -0.49 9.73
C ALA A 212 7.78 0.21 9.79
N VAL A 213 7.40 0.93 8.73
CA VAL A 213 6.11 1.60 8.57
C VAL A 213 4.97 0.57 8.50
N ALA A 214 5.14 -0.53 7.77
CA ALA A 214 4.17 -1.63 7.71
C ALA A 214 3.94 -2.29 9.09
N ILE A 215 5.02 -2.47 9.87
CA ILE A 215 4.94 -2.99 11.25
C ILE A 215 4.20 -2.00 12.17
N ALA A 216 4.55 -0.71 12.08
CA ALA A 216 3.90 0.33 12.86
C ALA A 216 2.39 0.41 12.56
N ARG A 217 2.00 0.33 11.28
CA ARG A 217 0.60 0.21 10.87
C ARG A 217 -0.10 -0.99 11.52
N ALA A 218 0.51 -2.17 11.44
CA ALA A 218 -0.08 -3.38 12.01
C ALA A 218 -0.26 -3.27 13.54
N ALA A 219 0.73 -2.67 14.22
CA ALA A 219 0.66 -2.41 15.65
C ALA A 219 -0.46 -1.41 15.99
N ASP A 220 -0.52 -0.27 15.30
CA ASP A 220 -1.54 0.75 15.52
C ASP A 220 -2.94 0.21 15.27
N LEU A 221 -3.16 -0.49 14.14
CA LEU A 221 -4.46 -1.07 13.81
C LEU A 221 -4.94 -2.09 14.85
N SER A 222 -4.00 -2.82 15.48
CA SER A 222 -4.32 -3.75 16.57
C SER A 222 -4.62 -3.03 17.89
N ALA A 223 -4.02 -1.85 18.12
CA ALA A 223 -4.19 -1.08 19.34
C ALA A 223 -5.43 -0.16 19.32
N THR A 224 -5.86 0.31 18.14
CA THR A 224 -7.00 1.22 17.96
C THR A 224 -8.28 0.51 17.54
N MET A 225 -8.46 -0.77 17.87
CA MET A 225 -9.72 -1.47 17.66
C MET A 225 -10.78 -0.93 18.63
N TRP A 226 -11.96 -0.56 18.12
CA TRP A 226 -13.09 -0.19 18.96
C TRP A 226 -13.59 -1.38 19.78
N SER A 227 -14.36 -1.12 20.85
CA SER A 227 -14.97 -2.16 21.70
C SER A 227 -15.82 -3.18 20.95
N ASN A 228 -16.28 -2.80 19.75
CA ASN A 228 -17.13 -3.62 18.88
C ASN A 228 -16.30 -4.50 17.92
N GLY A 229 -14.97 -4.47 18.03
CA GLY A 229 -14.05 -5.23 17.17
C GLY A 229 -13.73 -4.57 15.83
N THR A 230 -14.31 -3.41 15.53
CA THR A 230 -14.10 -2.68 14.26
C THR A 230 -12.87 -1.79 14.32
N HIS A 231 -12.10 -1.72 13.23
CA HIS A 231 -10.94 -0.84 13.11
C HIS A 231 -11.36 0.62 12.88
N ASP A 232 -10.63 1.56 13.48
CA ASP A 232 -10.86 2.99 13.25
C ASP A 232 -10.51 3.36 11.80
N PRO A 233 -11.49 3.84 10.99
CA PRO A 233 -11.26 4.17 9.59
C PRO A 233 -10.29 5.34 9.42
N THR A 234 -10.15 6.22 10.41
CA THR A 234 -9.23 7.37 10.34
C THR A 234 -7.78 6.89 10.23
N TYR A 235 -7.40 5.88 11.03
CA TYR A 235 -6.05 5.33 11.04
C TYR A 235 -5.77 4.50 9.78
N LEU A 236 -6.74 3.72 9.30
CA LEU A 236 -6.62 2.96 8.05
C LEU A 236 -6.28 3.88 6.87
N TRP A 237 -6.99 5.00 6.75
CA TRP A 237 -6.78 5.96 5.65
C TRP A 237 -5.48 6.75 5.81
N LEU A 238 -5.09 7.09 7.05
CA LEU A 238 -3.81 7.72 7.35
C LEU A 238 -2.64 6.85 6.87
N TRP A 239 -2.63 5.58 7.24
CA TRP A 239 -1.59 4.63 6.84
C TRP A 239 -1.61 4.38 5.32
N SER A 240 -2.79 4.31 4.72
CA SER A 240 -2.95 4.18 3.27
C SER A 240 -2.37 5.36 2.47
N ALA A 241 -2.29 6.55 3.08
CA ALA A 241 -1.65 7.72 2.49
C ALA A 241 -0.13 7.79 2.76
N ILE A 242 0.33 7.37 3.93
CA ILE A 242 1.73 7.50 4.34
C ILE A 242 2.62 6.42 3.70
N GLU A 243 2.22 5.16 3.80
CA GLU A 243 3.06 4.01 3.49
C GLU A 243 3.51 3.94 2.01
N PRO A 244 2.61 4.06 1.01
CA PRO A 244 3.03 4.05 -0.38
C PRO A 244 3.81 5.31 -0.76
N CYS A 245 3.51 6.47 -0.14
CA CYS A 245 4.30 7.69 -0.32
C CYS A 245 5.76 7.51 0.12
N ILE A 246 5.98 6.89 1.28
CA ILE A 246 7.32 6.61 1.79
C ILE A 246 8.05 5.65 0.87
N GLY A 247 7.39 4.62 0.35
CA GLY A 247 8.01 3.66 -0.56
C GLY A 247 8.47 4.24 -1.91
N MET A 248 7.97 5.41 -2.31
CA MET A 248 8.36 6.07 -3.56
C MET A 248 9.58 7.00 -3.46
N LEU A 249 10.01 7.34 -2.24
CA LEU A 249 11.13 8.27 -1.97
C LEU A 249 12.49 7.67 -2.42
#